data_AF-A0AAV9WT71-F1
#
_entry.id   AF-A0AAV9WT71-F1
#
_cell.length_a   1.000
_cell.length_b   1.000
_cell.length_c   1.000
_cell.angle_alpha   90.00
_cell.angle_beta   90.00
_cell.angle_gamma   90.00
#
_symmetry.space_group_name_H-M   'P 1'
#
loop_
_entity.id
_entity.type
_entity.pdbx_description
1 polymer ?
#
loop_
_entity_poly.entity_id
_entity_poly.type
_entity_poly.pdbx_seq_one_letter_code
_entity_poly.pdbx_strand_id
1 'polypeptide(L)'
;MRDTTYFNQGSMSLWKGCGATIQSGNLDPATLIPQFVAKNKVAQAVAGGMIVMVLHQVHGDGDGPFVCGIDTAGTGLKGSWSKLSIFTQVPGQSPAENNRVAWPWPLVVKLPEDLTCSGVYGTKENICLIRCQNYATTAPFGGCVPFELVPSFDGTSGQYPIRGGSLMRQQSGNY
;
A
#
# COMPACT_ATOMS: atom_id res chain seq x y z
N MET A 1 20.16 10.22 0.46
CA MET A 1 19.13 9.85 1.45
C MET A 1 17.99 9.17 0.71
N ARG A 2 17.59 7.97 1.11
CA ARG A 2 16.52 7.20 0.45
C ARG A 2 15.23 7.40 1.25
N ASP A 3 14.23 8.02 0.64
CA ASP A 3 13.03 8.49 1.34
C ASP A 3 12.12 7.31 1.70
N THR A 4 11.65 7.30 2.94
CA THR A 4 11.01 6.18 3.61
C THR A 4 9.66 6.60 4.13
N THR A 5 8.61 5.86 3.82
CA THR A 5 7.32 6.05 4.48
C THR A 5 7.28 5.33 5.82
N TYR A 6 7.12 6.11 6.88
CA TYR A 6 6.86 5.62 8.23
C TYR A 6 5.48 6.07 8.71
N PHE A 7 4.96 5.36 9.70
CA PHE A 7 3.71 5.66 10.39
C PHE A 7 3.98 5.86 11.87
N ASN A 8 3.15 6.66 12.53
CA ASN A 8 3.17 6.86 13.98
C ASN A 8 2.02 6.12 14.69
N GLN A 9 1.38 5.18 14.00
CA GLN A 9 0.19 4.46 14.48
C GLN A 9 0.45 2.95 14.37
N GLY A 10 0.65 2.25 15.48
CA GLY A 10 0.85 0.80 15.48
C GLY A 10 -0.43 -0.02 15.27
N SER A 11 -1.57 0.49 15.74
CA SER A 11 -2.85 -0.24 15.73
C SER A 11 -3.79 0.28 14.64
N MET A 12 -4.49 -0.64 13.96
CA MET A 12 -5.42 -0.30 12.86
C MET A 12 -6.53 0.67 13.26
N SER A 13 -7.03 0.58 14.50
CA SER A 13 -8.04 1.52 15.04
C SER A 13 -7.56 2.98 15.11
N LEU A 14 -6.25 3.20 15.03
CA LEU A 14 -5.61 4.52 15.04
C LEU A 14 -5.17 4.96 13.65
N TRP A 15 -5.27 4.10 12.64
CA TRP A 15 -4.77 4.41 11.30
C TRP A 15 -5.47 5.64 10.72
N LYS A 16 -4.65 6.59 10.29
CA LYS A 16 -5.05 7.80 9.57
C LYS A 16 -3.95 8.15 8.58
N GLY A 17 -4.35 8.52 7.37
CA GLY A 17 -3.49 8.93 6.27
C GLY A 17 -2.56 7.83 5.76
N CYS A 18 -1.60 8.25 4.95
CA CYS A 18 -0.62 7.37 4.30
C CYS A 18 0.79 7.49 4.86
N GLY A 19 0.88 7.92 6.12
CA GLY A 19 2.14 8.06 6.84
C GLY A 19 2.85 9.36 6.48
N ALA A 20 4.13 9.40 6.77
CA ALA A 20 4.99 10.53 6.46
C ALA A 20 6.34 10.04 5.97
N THR A 21 7.05 10.94 5.32
CA THR A 21 8.44 10.77 4.91
C THR A 21 9.27 11.90 5.47
N ILE A 22 10.59 11.68 5.60
CA ILE A 22 11.48 12.73 6.10
C ILE A 22 11.59 13.87 5.08
N GLN A 23 11.57 13.55 3.78
CA GLN A 23 11.73 14.57 2.74
C GLN A 23 10.43 15.27 2.36
N SER A 24 9.32 14.53 2.30
CA SER A 24 8.03 15.08 1.81
C SER A 24 7.03 15.37 2.92
N GLY A 25 7.35 15.06 4.19
CA GLY A 25 6.44 15.21 5.30
C GLY A 25 5.23 14.29 5.19
N ASN A 26 4.07 14.76 5.65
CA ASN A 26 2.83 13.98 5.68
C ASN A 26 2.33 13.63 4.27
N LEU A 27 2.05 12.35 4.04
CA LEU A 27 1.53 11.82 2.78
C LEU A 27 -0.01 11.83 2.83
N ASP A 28 -0.60 12.88 2.27
CA ASP A 28 -2.05 13.06 2.20
C ASP A 28 -2.67 12.42 0.93
N PRO A 29 -3.59 11.44 1.06
CA PRO A 29 -4.31 10.87 -0.08
C PRO A 29 -4.95 11.91 -1.00
N ALA A 30 -5.54 12.98 -0.42
CA ALA A 30 -6.20 14.01 -1.19
C ALA A 30 -5.25 14.78 -2.12
N THR A 31 -3.96 14.81 -1.78
CA THR A 31 -2.91 15.45 -2.58
C THR A 31 -2.21 14.46 -3.51
N LEU A 32 -1.94 13.23 -3.05
CA LEU A 32 -1.13 12.26 -3.78
C LEU A 32 -1.90 11.50 -4.84
N ILE A 33 -3.16 11.12 -4.58
CA ILE A 33 -3.95 10.35 -5.54
C ILE A 33 -4.17 11.13 -6.85
N PRO A 34 -4.51 12.43 -6.84
CA PRO A 34 -4.57 13.23 -8.07
C PRO A 34 -3.27 13.22 -8.89
N GLN A 35 -2.10 13.13 -8.25
CA GLN A 35 -0.82 13.05 -8.98
C GLN A 35 -0.64 11.70 -9.68
N PHE A 36 -1.11 10.61 -9.08
CA PHE A 36 -1.14 9.30 -9.75
C PHE A 36 -2.15 9.29 -10.89
N VAL A 37 -3.32 9.90 -10.70
CA VAL A 37 -4.35 10.05 -11.74
C VAL A 37 -3.79 10.84 -12.93
N ALA A 38 -3.21 12.01 -12.68
CA ALA A 38 -2.65 12.87 -13.74
C ALA A 38 -1.52 12.20 -14.54
N LYS A 39 -0.83 11.23 -13.93
CA LYS A 39 0.24 10.45 -14.57
C LYS A 39 -0.27 9.14 -15.20
N ASN A 40 -1.57 8.86 -15.12
CA ASN A 40 -2.17 7.57 -15.49
C ASN A 40 -1.47 6.37 -14.83
N LYS A 41 -1.17 6.50 -13.54
CA LYS A 41 -0.43 5.50 -12.72
C LYS A 41 -1.28 4.90 -11.59
N VAL A 42 -2.59 5.06 -11.64
CA VAL A 42 -3.49 4.39 -10.70
C VAL A 42 -3.61 2.92 -11.13
N ALA A 43 -3.38 2.00 -10.19
CA ALA A 43 -3.54 0.57 -10.44
C ALA A 43 -5.01 0.22 -10.68
N GLN A 44 -5.28 -0.87 -11.38
CA GLN A 44 -6.64 -1.38 -11.56
C GLN A 44 -6.78 -2.77 -10.94
N ALA A 45 -7.93 -3.05 -10.34
CA ALA A 45 -8.27 -4.35 -9.79
C ALA A 45 -9.77 -4.64 -9.95
N VAL A 46 -10.13 -5.91 -9.79
CA VAL A 46 -11.51 -6.40 -9.79
C VAL A 46 -11.86 -6.94 -8.40
N ALA A 47 -13.15 -6.93 -8.04
CA ALA A 47 -13.62 -7.53 -6.80
C ALA A 47 -13.29 -9.04 -6.77
N GLY A 48 -12.97 -9.57 -5.58
CA GLY A 48 -12.47 -10.94 -5.40
C GLY A 48 -11.06 -11.20 -5.94
N GLY A 49 -10.46 -10.21 -6.62
CA GLY A 49 -9.11 -10.29 -7.16
C GLY A 49 -8.02 -10.16 -6.10
N MET A 50 -6.79 -9.99 -6.57
CA MET A 50 -5.62 -9.75 -5.71
C MET A 50 -4.86 -8.51 -6.15
N ILE A 51 -4.23 -7.84 -5.18
CA ILE A 51 -3.25 -6.79 -5.43
C ILE A 51 -1.88 -7.29 -4.99
N VAL A 52 -0.93 -7.25 -5.94
CA VAL A 52 0.47 -7.59 -5.70
C VAL A 52 1.26 -6.30 -5.52
N MET A 53 1.89 -6.18 -4.37
CA MET A 53 2.81 -5.10 -4.03
C MET A 53 4.22 -5.68 -3.92
N VAL A 54 5.20 -4.88 -4.33
CA VAL A 54 6.61 -5.23 -4.11
C VAL A 54 7.17 -4.26 -3.08
N LEU A 55 7.41 -4.81 -1.90
CA LEU A 55 8.08 -4.13 -0.81
C LEU A 55 9.58 -4.18 -1.01
N HIS A 56 10.28 -3.08 -0.82
CA HIS A 56 11.75 -3.06 -0.89
C HIS A 56 12.32 -2.83 0.49
N GLN A 57 12.68 -3.91 1.19
CA GLN A 57 13.32 -3.82 2.50
C GLN A 57 14.68 -3.13 2.37
N VAL A 58 14.86 -1.98 3.01
CA VAL A 58 16.13 -1.24 2.97
C VAL A 58 16.99 -1.48 4.20
N HIS A 59 16.39 -1.72 5.36
CA HIS A 59 17.10 -2.14 6.56
C HIS A 59 16.38 -3.29 7.27
N GLY A 60 17.02 -3.83 8.31
CA GLY A 60 16.54 -5.02 9.01
C GLY A 60 15.18 -4.89 9.68
N ASP A 61 14.76 -3.66 10.01
CA ASP A 61 13.46 -3.33 10.62
C ASP A 61 12.34 -3.07 9.60
N GLY A 62 12.64 -3.16 8.30
CA GLY A 62 11.68 -3.13 7.19
C GLY A 62 11.17 -4.52 6.81
N ASP A 63 11.47 -5.55 7.58
CA ASP A 63 10.91 -6.88 7.37
C ASP A 63 9.43 -6.95 7.80
N GLY A 64 8.78 -8.07 7.51
CA GLY A 64 7.41 -8.33 7.92
C GLY A 64 7.28 -8.95 9.31
N PRO A 65 6.09 -9.35 9.75
CA PRO A 65 4.86 -9.39 8.98
C PRO A 65 4.20 -8.01 8.81
N PHE A 66 3.46 -7.86 7.72
CA PHE A 66 2.61 -6.71 7.45
C PHE A 66 1.18 -6.94 7.87
N VAL A 67 0.54 -5.86 8.28
CA VAL A 67 -0.91 -5.74 8.35
C VAL A 67 -1.36 -4.80 7.25
N CYS A 68 -2.39 -5.20 6.52
CA CYS A 68 -3.00 -4.41 5.46
C CYS A 68 -4.47 -4.13 5.75
N GLY A 69 -4.93 -2.95 5.33
CA GLY A 69 -6.33 -2.57 5.37
C GLY A 69 -6.73 -1.75 4.16
N ILE A 70 -8.03 -1.69 3.90
CA ILE A 70 -8.64 -0.99 2.79
C ILE A 70 -9.59 0.09 3.30
N ASP A 71 -9.50 1.28 2.70
CA ASP A 71 -10.49 2.35 2.79
C ASP A 71 -11.24 2.39 1.46
N THR A 72 -12.53 2.05 1.50
CA THR A 72 -13.39 1.98 0.32
C THR A 72 -13.79 3.35 -0.23
N ALA A 73 -13.71 4.40 0.59
CA ALA A 73 -13.92 5.78 0.16
C ALA A 73 -12.63 6.45 -0.34
N GLY A 74 -11.48 5.79 -0.19
CA GLY A 74 -10.18 6.29 -0.66
C GLY A 74 -9.64 7.49 0.12
N THR A 75 -10.26 7.88 1.23
CA THR A 75 -9.99 9.15 1.94
C THR A 75 -8.76 9.11 2.85
N GLY A 76 -8.41 7.93 3.36
CA GLY A 76 -7.43 7.72 4.42
C GLY A 76 -7.83 8.31 5.77
N LEU A 77 -9.11 8.54 6.03
CA LEU A 77 -9.56 9.06 7.33
C LEU A 77 -9.39 8.03 8.46
N LYS A 78 -9.43 8.51 9.71
CA LYS A 78 -9.44 7.60 10.86
C LYS A 78 -10.76 6.84 10.89
N GLY A 79 -10.69 5.52 11.05
CA GLY A 79 -11.88 4.66 11.15
C GLY A 79 -12.46 4.20 9.81
N SER A 80 -11.89 4.59 8.67
CA SER A 80 -12.31 4.11 7.35
C SER A 80 -11.71 2.75 6.96
N TRP A 81 -10.73 2.27 7.72
CA TRP A 81 -9.93 1.09 7.37
C TRP A 81 -10.58 -0.22 7.81
N SER A 82 -10.77 -1.12 6.86
CA SER A 82 -11.15 -2.52 7.09
C SER A 82 -9.98 -3.45 6.82
N LYS A 83 -9.78 -4.46 7.67
CA LYS A 83 -8.64 -5.39 7.53
C LYS A 83 -8.76 -6.21 6.25
N LEU A 84 -7.66 -6.34 5.50
CA LEU A 84 -7.55 -7.25 4.37
C LEU A 84 -6.88 -8.57 4.77
N SER A 85 -7.22 -9.63 4.05
CA SER A 85 -6.46 -10.88 4.12
C SER A 85 -5.23 -10.81 3.22
N ILE A 86 -4.12 -11.38 3.71
CA ILE A 86 -2.84 -11.40 2.99
C ILE A 86 -2.63 -12.83 2.47
N PHE A 87 -2.51 -12.97 1.15
CA PHE A 87 -2.23 -14.24 0.48
C PHE A 87 -0.74 -14.60 0.50
N THR A 88 0.14 -13.62 0.25
CA THR A 88 1.59 -13.79 0.34
C THR A 88 2.12 -12.73 1.28
N GLN A 89 2.76 -13.18 2.36
CA GLN A 89 3.28 -12.33 3.42
C GLN A 89 4.79 -12.13 3.26
N VAL A 90 5.27 -10.95 3.61
CA VAL A 90 6.71 -10.68 3.76
C VAL A 90 7.19 -11.32 5.07
N PRO A 91 8.20 -12.19 5.04
CA PRO A 91 8.73 -12.78 6.27
C PRO A 91 9.44 -11.72 7.11
N GLY A 92 9.64 -12.02 8.39
CA GLY A 92 10.46 -11.21 9.27
C GLY A 92 10.47 -11.73 10.70
N GLN A 93 10.95 -10.91 11.64
CA GLN A 93 11.19 -11.26 13.05
C GLN A 93 12.25 -12.35 13.24
N SER A 94 13.20 -12.49 12.30
CA SER A 94 14.31 -13.43 12.44
C SER A 94 15.64 -12.78 12.07
N PRO A 95 16.77 -13.19 12.67
CA PRO A 95 18.08 -12.66 12.33
C PRO A 95 18.40 -12.76 10.83
N ALA A 96 17.93 -13.81 10.15
CA ALA A 96 18.14 -13.99 8.71
C ALA A 96 17.46 -12.90 7.88
N GLU A 97 16.21 -12.55 8.23
CA GLU A 97 15.46 -11.52 7.51
C GLU A 97 15.91 -10.11 7.88
N ASN A 98 16.27 -9.89 9.15
CA ASN A 98 16.86 -8.62 9.60
C ASN A 98 18.19 -8.31 8.91
N ASN A 99 18.93 -9.33 8.48
CA ASN A 99 20.20 -9.16 7.78
C ASN A 99 20.04 -8.88 6.27
N ARG A 100 18.81 -8.89 5.73
CA ARG A 100 18.58 -8.55 4.33
C ARG A 100 18.60 -7.05 4.11
N VAL A 101 19.27 -6.64 3.05
CA VAL A 101 19.41 -5.25 2.63
C VAL A 101 19.04 -5.14 1.16
N ALA A 102 18.24 -4.13 0.82
CA ALA A 102 17.77 -3.85 -0.54
C ALA A 102 17.06 -5.03 -1.22
N TRP A 103 16.30 -5.82 -0.46
CA TRP A 103 15.65 -7.03 -0.96
C TRP A 103 14.18 -6.78 -1.36
N PRO A 104 13.75 -7.22 -2.56
CA PRO A 104 12.36 -7.12 -2.97
C PRO A 104 11.53 -8.29 -2.41
N TRP A 105 10.46 -7.98 -1.71
CA TRP A 105 9.51 -8.95 -1.18
C TRP A 105 8.14 -8.80 -1.82
N PRO A 106 7.51 -9.89 -2.30
CA PRO A 106 6.11 -9.85 -2.71
C PRO A 106 5.22 -9.78 -1.47
N LEU A 107 4.30 -8.82 -1.46
CA LEU A 107 3.19 -8.73 -0.53
C LEU A 107 1.90 -8.77 -1.34
N VAL A 108 1.09 -9.81 -1.16
CA VAL A 108 -0.14 -10.02 -1.94
C VAL A 108 -1.34 -10.00 -1.02
N VAL A 109 -2.29 -9.12 -1.30
CA VAL A 109 -3.55 -9.00 -0.57
C VAL A 109 -4.72 -9.49 -1.42
N LYS A 110 -5.71 -10.12 -0.79
CA LYS A 110 -6.98 -10.48 -1.45
C LYS A 110 -8.01 -9.38 -1.23
N LEU A 111 -8.70 -9.01 -2.29
CA LEU A 111 -9.83 -8.10 -2.23
C LEU A 111 -11.12 -8.87 -1.87
N PRO A 112 -12.07 -8.27 -1.14
CA PRO A 112 -13.39 -8.86 -0.93
C PRO A 112 -14.12 -9.13 -2.26
N GLU A 113 -14.93 -10.19 -2.33
CA GLU A 113 -15.71 -10.55 -3.52
C GLU A 113 -16.82 -9.54 -3.83
N ASP A 114 -17.35 -8.89 -2.80
CA ASP A 114 -18.39 -7.86 -2.85
C ASP A 114 -17.81 -6.44 -2.71
N LEU A 115 -16.50 -6.27 -2.98
CA LEU A 115 -15.83 -4.99 -2.83
C LEU A 115 -16.49 -3.91 -3.71
N THR A 116 -16.83 -2.79 -3.08
CA THR A 116 -17.20 -1.55 -3.74
C THR A 116 -16.26 -0.42 -3.32
N CYS A 117 -15.93 0.47 -4.25
CA CYS A 117 -15.12 1.66 -4.00
C CYS A 117 -15.92 2.90 -4.40
N SER A 118 -15.81 3.99 -3.62
CA SER A 118 -16.56 5.23 -3.85
C SER A 118 -15.69 6.48 -3.99
N GLY A 119 -14.37 6.35 -3.86
CA GLY A 119 -13.46 7.47 -4.03
C GLY A 119 -13.48 8.03 -5.45
N VAL A 120 -13.42 9.35 -5.57
CA VAL A 120 -13.36 10.08 -6.84
C VAL A 120 -12.18 11.04 -6.81
N TYR A 121 -11.29 10.91 -7.79
CA TYR A 121 -10.10 11.74 -7.93
C TYR A 121 -9.87 12.09 -9.40
N GLY A 122 -10.09 13.35 -9.76
CA GLY A 122 -9.98 13.80 -11.14
C GLY A 122 -10.96 13.05 -12.06
N THR A 123 -10.44 12.39 -13.09
CA THR A 123 -11.22 11.61 -14.06
C THR A 123 -11.43 10.15 -13.65
N LYS A 124 -10.95 9.76 -12.47
CA LYS A 124 -11.04 8.39 -11.97
C LYS A 124 -12.06 8.30 -10.85
N GLU A 125 -12.95 7.33 -11.01
CA GLU A 125 -13.99 6.96 -10.03
C GLU A 125 -13.68 5.57 -9.47
N ASN A 126 -14.48 5.12 -8.49
CA ASN A 126 -14.30 3.80 -7.86
C ASN A 126 -12.89 3.60 -7.29
N ILE A 127 -12.31 4.65 -6.71
CA ILE A 127 -11.00 4.59 -6.08
C ILE A 127 -11.12 4.04 -4.66
N CYS A 128 -10.41 2.96 -4.41
CA CYS A 128 -10.10 2.48 -3.06
C CYS A 128 -8.64 2.82 -2.72
N LEU A 129 -8.35 2.81 -1.42
CA LEU A 129 -7.00 3.01 -0.91
C LEU A 129 -6.62 1.84 0.00
N ILE A 130 -5.52 1.16 -0.34
CA ILE A 130 -4.92 0.17 0.56
C ILE A 130 -3.83 0.84 1.35
N ARG A 131 -3.73 0.53 2.64
CA ARG A 131 -2.57 0.81 3.48
C ARG A 131 -2.02 -0.50 3.99
N CYS A 132 -0.71 -0.67 3.90
CA CYS A 132 -0.01 -1.74 4.61
C CYS A 132 1.15 -1.16 5.41
N GLN A 133 1.38 -1.72 6.59
CA GLN A 133 2.54 -1.40 7.43
C GLN A 133 3.03 -2.64 8.17
N ASN A 134 4.32 -2.68 8.48
CA ASN A 134 4.92 -3.78 9.23
C ASN A 134 4.74 -3.63 10.75
N TYR A 135 5.31 -4.58 11.50
CA TYR A 135 5.19 -4.69 12.94
C TYR A 135 6.13 -3.79 13.76
N ALA A 136 6.99 -2.98 13.10
CA ALA A 136 8.00 -2.20 13.79
C ALA A 136 7.37 -1.29 14.87
N THR A 137 7.90 -1.36 16.09
CA THR A 137 7.25 -0.78 17.28
C THR A 137 7.43 0.73 17.41
N THR A 138 8.59 1.24 17.01
CA THR A 138 8.95 2.66 17.15
C THR A 138 8.41 3.51 16.01
N ALA A 139 8.33 2.94 14.80
CA ALA A 139 7.79 3.56 13.60
C ALA A 139 7.47 2.49 12.55
N PRO A 140 6.23 1.95 12.49
CA PRO A 140 5.84 1.03 11.42
C PRO A 140 6.17 1.62 10.06
N PHE A 141 6.76 0.85 9.17
CA PHE A 141 7.03 1.30 7.82
C PHE A 141 6.06 0.65 6.84
N GLY A 142 5.78 1.30 5.72
CA GLY A 142 4.99 0.71 4.64
C GLY A 142 4.54 1.74 3.62
N GLY A 143 3.24 1.86 3.39
CA GLY A 143 2.70 2.88 2.49
C GLY A 143 1.23 2.70 2.15
N CYS A 144 0.79 3.50 1.19
CA CYS A 144 -0.54 3.38 0.61
C CYS A 144 -0.50 3.13 -0.90
N VAL A 145 -1.51 2.42 -1.39
CA VAL A 145 -1.72 2.11 -2.80
C VAL A 145 -3.16 2.47 -3.18
N PRO A 146 -3.38 3.55 -3.94
CA PRO A 146 -4.68 3.78 -4.56
C PRO A 146 -4.86 2.84 -5.75
N PHE A 147 -6.08 2.35 -5.93
CA PHE A 147 -6.47 1.59 -7.12
C PHE A 147 -7.90 1.90 -7.53
N GLU A 148 -8.15 1.82 -8.83
CA GLU A 148 -9.48 1.88 -9.44
C GLU A 148 -10.06 0.48 -9.49
N LEU A 149 -11.24 0.32 -8.91
CA LEU A 149 -12.02 -0.89 -9.06
C LEU A 149 -12.75 -0.86 -10.40
N VAL A 150 -12.44 -1.82 -11.26
CA VAL A 150 -13.06 -1.99 -12.58
C VAL A 150 -13.95 -3.24 -12.58
N PRO A 151 -15.04 -3.28 -13.37
CA PRO A 151 -15.98 -4.41 -13.39
C PRO A 151 -15.35 -5.69 -13.97
N SER A 152 -14.38 -5.54 -14.88
CA SER A 152 -13.57 -6.62 -15.45
C SER A 152 -12.31 -6.02 -16.08
N PHE A 153 -11.29 -6.85 -16.31
CA PHE A 153 -10.14 -6.42 -17.11
C PHE A 153 -10.49 -6.51 -18.60
N ASP A 154 -10.35 -5.41 -19.34
CA ASP A 154 -10.49 -5.42 -20.79
C ASP A 154 -9.20 -5.96 -21.42
N GLY A 155 -9.26 -7.11 -22.09
CA GLY A 155 -8.08 -7.72 -22.74
C GLY A 155 -7.47 -6.90 -23.89
N THR A 156 -7.90 -5.64 -24.07
CA THR A 156 -7.46 -4.68 -25.10
C THR A 156 -6.41 -3.69 -24.62
N SER A 157 -6.18 -3.59 -23.32
CA SER A 157 -4.91 -3.10 -22.79
C SER A 157 -3.97 -4.30 -22.71
N GLY A 158 -2.81 -4.27 -23.37
CA GLY A 158 -1.82 -5.35 -23.36
C GLY A 158 -1.15 -5.58 -22.00
N GLN A 159 -1.94 -5.81 -20.95
CA GLN A 159 -1.52 -5.74 -19.55
C GLN A 159 -2.37 -6.70 -18.68
N TYR A 160 -2.49 -7.97 -19.07
CA TYR A 160 -2.88 -9.05 -18.15
C TYR A 160 -1.93 -9.07 -16.93
N PRO A 161 -2.47 -9.39 -15.74
CA PRO A 161 -2.58 -8.47 -14.63
C PRO A 161 -1.20 -8.01 -14.14
N ILE A 162 -1.15 -6.85 -13.47
CA ILE A 162 -0.01 -6.40 -12.65
C ILE A 162 1.36 -6.21 -13.35
N ARG A 163 1.42 -5.37 -14.40
CA ARG A 163 2.66 -4.63 -14.76
C ARG A 163 2.65 -3.17 -14.30
N GLY A 164 1.97 -2.92 -13.20
CA GLY A 164 2.01 -1.68 -12.46
C GLY A 164 1.96 -2.02 -10.99
N GLY A 165 2.93 -2.80 -10.51
CA GLY A 165 3.12 -2.95 -9.07
C GLY A 165 3.20 -1.55 -8.49
N SER A 166 2.22 -1.15 -7.67
CA SER A 166 2.39 0.04 -6.86
C SER A 166 3.55 -0.30 -5.94
N LEU A 167 4.69 0.31 -6.22
CA LEU A 167 5.90 0.10 -5.47
C LEU A 167 5.68 0.71 -4.09
N MET A 168 5.28 -0.12 -3.14
CA MET A 168 5.38 0.16 -1.72
C MET A 168 6.87 0.20 -1.38
N ARG A 169 7.52 1.34 -1.61
CA ARG A 169 8.92 1.56 -1.23
C ARG A 169 8.97 1.83 0.27
N GLN A 170 8.97 0.77 1.04
CA GLN A 170 9.31 0.80 2.46
C GLN A 170 10.83 0.84 2.60
N GLN A 171 11.43 1.99 2.31
CA GLN A 171 12.82 2.19 2.70
C GLN A 171 12.83 2.32 4.23
N SER A 172 13.88 1.95 4.96
CA SER A 172 14.04 2.28 6.38
C SER A 172 15.47 2.79 6.48
N GLY A 173 15.60 4.01 7.00
CA GLY A 173 16.86 4.74 7.05
C GLY A 173 17.46 4.65 8.44
N ASN A 174 18.75 4.32 8.48
CA ASN A 174 19.61 4.48 9.65
C ASN A 174 19.55 5.92 10.19
N TYR A 175 19.29 6.04 11.49
CA TYR A 175 20.34 6.46 12.41
C TYR A 175 20.62 5.31 13.37
#